data_AF-A0AAW1NX20-F1
#
_entry.id   AF-A0AAW1NX20-F1
#
_cell.length_a   1.000
_cell.length_b   1.000
_cell.length_c   1.000
_cell.angle_alpha   90.00
_cell.angle_beta   90.00
_cell.angle_gamma   90.00
#
_symmetry.space_group_name_H-M   'P 1'
#
loop_
_entity.id
_entity.type
_entity.pdbx_description
1 polymer ?
#
loop_
_entity_poly.entity_id
_entity_poly.type
_entity_poly.pdbx_seq_one_letter_code
_entity_poly.pdbx_strand_id
1 'polypeptide(L)'
;MTNQTYLTSAAGDAGAVEEMRGGNVPNLLWQAITFEELRDNTDFQALPPVQELRLAGPEDYRYVRQDSDLWDALHAGVCTTSCLNGALGFFEPQAAKVLHLPRGYASHSPAMSAYHRLRLPVYTPPFHHPDAATDEPIPAAADADDSAPATASLPESSSMARKKRRRRKNDAASQVPTAEQLHIKQAPATASKAAAQAAITRERMRLQSKSRSAANRGEGSVRMAWGSAQEAATLVSLMAAFPSSSLQEVGLCWLDTNTLPPEWGFPPGTLPPLGPLSTLAADAGSFLQELQPSASHIQQQPEPKPTAMDLHASMGGGVIAEVVEVKNTCPFRLQTRISRKGARQVFVVADRGPRDQVPVQWVAQLQMEMLAAPQKPSSALLVSRSATKGITLFRMVKNEEFQRLMLYFVSRAASGHFDEAQQTAFITDNSTLNARGRPYMTSLSHSWA
;
A
#
# COMPACT_ATOMS: atom_id res chain seq x y z
N MET A 1 18.87 -22.11 23.98
CA MET A 1 19.97 -23.05 23.70
C MET A 1 19.95 -23.37 22.21
N THR A 2 20.71 -22.61 21.44
CA THR A 2 20.71 -22.60 19.97
C THR A 2 22.01 -23.25 19.47
N ASN A 3 21.89 -24.35 18.74
CA ASN A 3 23.03 -24.97 18.06
C ASN A 3 23.37 -24.15 16.82
N GLN A 4 24.33 -23.25 16.98
CA GLN A 4 25.17 -22.72 15.91
C GLN A 4 26.21 -23.79 15.56
N THR A 5 26.10 -24.38 14.39
CA THR A 5 27.20 -25.14 13.80
C THR A 5 27.55 -24.46 12.47
N TYR A 6 28.41 -23.45 12.56
CA TYR A 6 29.15 -22.97 11.40
C TYR A 6 30.44 -23.78 11.31
N LEU A 7 30.60 -24.43 10.16
CA LEU A 7 31.81 -25.11 9.73
C LEU A 7 32.97 -24.11 9.74
N THR A 8 33.95 -24.38 10.60
CA THR A 8 35.31 -23.87 10.50
C THR A 8 36.05 -24.66 9.44
N SER A 9 36.43 -24.02 8.32
CA SER A 9 37.52 -24.52 7.49
C SER A 9 38.54 -23.41 7.24
N ALA A 10 39.75 -23.73 7.69
CA ALA A 10 41.09 -23.31 7.26
C ALA A 10 41.32 -21.85 6.82
N ALA A 11 42.24 -21.22 7.54
CA ALA A 11 43.00 -20.06 7.12
C ALA A 11 43.60 -20.26 5.71
N GLY A 12 43.13 -19.47 4.76
CA GLY A 12 43.63 -19.42 3.40
C GLY A 12 42.88 -18.34 2.63
N ASP A 13 43.60 -17.28 2.26
CA ASP A 13 43.20 -16.25 1.32
C ASP A 13 42.25 -15.14 1.83
N ALA A 14 42.83 -14.19 2.57
CA ALA A 14 42.18 -12.93 2.97
C ALA A 14 41.82 -12.02 1.78
N GLY A 15 42.22 -12.36 0.54
CA GLY A 15 41.88 -11.61 -0.68
C GLY A 15 40.58 -12.05 -1.37
N ALA A 16 40.05 -13.24 -1.05
CA ALA A 16 38.89 -13.82 -1.76
C ALA A 16 37.54 -13.64 -1.03
N VAL A 17 37.55 -13.22 0.24
CA VAL A 17 36.34 -13.15 1.08
C VAL A 17 35.50 -11.89 0.80
N GLU A 18 36.04 -10.89 0.10
CA GLU A 18 35.28 -9.70 -0.32
C GLU A 18 34.34 -9.95 -1.51
N GLU A 19 34.51 -11.05 -2.25
CA GLU A 19 33.94 -11.20 -3.59
C GLU A 19 32.46 -11.65 -3.64
N MET A 20 31.89 -12.13 -2.52
CA MET A 20 30.53 -12.71 -2.46
C MET A 20 29.44 -11.82 -1.83
N ARG A 21 29.51 -10.49 -1.96
CA ARG A 21 28.39 -9.59 -1.53
C ARG A 21 27.22 -9.49 -2.53
N GLY A 22 27.09 -10.42 -3.49
CA GLY A 22 26.03 -10.39 -4.49
C GLY A 22 25.73 -11.72 -5.19
N GLY A 23 24.56 -11.81 -5.80
CA GLY A 23 24.07 -13.04 -6.46
C GLY A 23 22.94 -12.76 -7.46
N ASN A 24 22.48 -13.78 -8.16
CA ASN A 24 21.43 -13.62 -9.18
C ASN A 24 20.02 -13.47 -8.58
N VAL A 25 19.81 -13.95 -7.36
CA VAL A 25 18.49 -14.02 -6.72
C VAL A 25 18.63 -13.41 -5.32
N PRO A 26 17.97 -12.29 -5.03
CA PRO A 26 18.01 -11.66 -3.71
C PRO A 26 17.22 -12.48 -2.69
N ASN A 27 17.68 -12.55 -1.44
CA ASN A 27 16.91 -13.18 -0.38
C ASN A 27 15.83 -12.23 0.16
N LEU A 28 14.65 -12.24 -0.45
CA LEU A 28 13.52 -11.40 -0.02
C LEU A 28 12.98 -11.75 1.38
N LEU A 29 13.26 -12.97 1.85
CA LEU A 29 12.78 -13.51 3.12
C LEU A 29 13.72 -13.24 4.29
N TRP A 30 14.82 -12.53 4.06
CA TRP A 30 15.74 -12.21 5.14
C TRP A 30 15.06 -11.32 6.18
N GLN A 31 14.96 -11.82 7.42
CA GLN A 31 14.20 -11.20 8.53
C GLN A 31 12.72 -10.90 8.22
N ALA A 32 12.14 -11.55 7.22
CA ALA A 32 10.70 -11.42 6.98
C ALA A 32 9.92 -12.13 8.08
N ILE A 33 8.82 -11.51 8.49
CA ILE A 33 7.75 -12.08 9.31
C ILE A 33 6.56 -12.20 8.36
N THR A 34 5.86 -13.34 8.35
CA THR A 34 4.64 -13.47 7.54
C THR A 34 3.46 -12.79 8.24
N PHE A 35 2.41 -12.44 7.49
CA PHE A 35 1.21 -11.89 8.12
C PHE A 35 0.52 -12.90 9.04
N GLU A 36 0.60 -14.20 8.76
CA GLU A 36 0.13 -15.26 9.66
C GLU A 36 0.89 -15.23 10.99
N GLU A 37 2.22 -15.11 10.95
CA GLU A 37 3.03 -14.97 12.17
C GLU A 37 2.69 -13.69 12.96
N LEU A 38 2.40 -12.59 12.27
CA LEU A 38 1.96 -11.34 12.92
C LEU A 38 0.56 -11.47 13.54
N ARG A 39 -0.37 -12.13 12.85
CA ARG A 39 -1.77 -12.30 13.31
C ARG A 39 -1.88 -13.22 14.53
N ASP A 40 -0.86 -14.03 14.81
CA ASP A 40 -0.75 -14.81 16.05
C ASP A 40 -0.26 -13.98 17.26
N ASN A 41 0.13 -12.71 17.07
CA ASN A 41 0.56 -11.81 18.13
C ASN A 41 -0.64 -11.21 18.89
N THR A 42 -0.62 -11.26 20.22
CA THR A 42 -1.71 -10.77 21.08
C THR A 42 -1.94 -9.27 21.01
N ASP A 43 -0.89 -8.51 20.71
CA ASP A 43 -0.94 -7.03 20.64
C ASP A 43 -1.34 -6.55 19.23
N PHE A 44 -1.59 -7.49 18.31
CA PHE A 44 -2.07 -7.25 16.96
C PHE A 44 -3.50 -7.77 16.79
N GLN A 45 -4.46 -6.86 16.63
CA GLN A 45 -5.85 -7.20 16.37
C GLN A 45 -6.03 -7.55 14.89
N ALA A 46 -5.86 -8.83 14.57
CA ALA A 46 -6.02 -9.37 13.22
C ALA A 46 -7.48 -9.30 12.72
N LEU A 47 -7.64 -9.12 11.40
CA LEU A 47 -8.94 -9.34 10.75
C LEU A 47 -9.28 -10.84 10.76
N PRO A 48 -10.56 -11.23 10.80
CA PRO A 48 -10.94 -12.64 10.69
C PRO A 48 -10.54 -13.22 9.32
N PRO A 49 -10.35 -14.55 9.21
CA PRO A 49 -10.21 -15.22 7.92
C PRO A 49 -11.42 -14.93 7.01
N VAL A 50 -11.18 -14.80 5.70
CA VAL A 50 -12.24 -14.43 4.75
C VAL A 50 -13.40 -15.45 4.70
N GLN A 51 -13.12 -16.71 5.04
CA GLN A 51 -14.14 -17.77 5.12
C GLN A 51 -15.15 -17.55 6.26
N GLU A 52 -14.75 -16.83 7.30
CA GLU A 52 -15.57 -16.49 8.47
C GLU A 52 -16.35 -15.18 8.29
N LEU A 53 -16.01 -14.39 7.27
CA LEU A 53 -16.69 -13.14 6.98
C LEU A 53 -18.10 -13.37 6.44
N ARG A 54 -19.03 -12.54 6.90
CA ARG A 54 -20.38 -12.38 6.33
C ARG A 54 -20.56 -10.89 6.08
N LEU A 55 -20.64 -10.51 4.82
CA LEU A 55 -20.76 -9.11 4.42
C LEU A 55 -22.24 -8.75 4.34
N ALA A 56 -22.65 -7.70 5.06
CA ALA A 56 -23.98 -7.10 4.97
C ALA A 56 -24.01 -5.95 3.97
N GLY A 57 -22.89 -5.25 3.80
CA GLY A 57 -22.77 -4.11 2.90
C GLY A 57 -21.32 -3.65 2.67
N PRO A 58 -21.10 -2.59 1.87
CA PRO A 58 -19.77 -2.04 1.58
C PRO A 58 -18.96 -1.60 2.80
N GLU A 59 -19.62 -1.25 3.90
CA GLU A 59 -19.00 -0.92 5.18
C GLU A 59 -18.17 -2.08 5.76
N ASP A 60 -18.51 -3.33 5.41
CA ASP A 60 -17.82 -4.52 5.89
C ASP A 60 -16.56 -4.86 5.07
N TYR A 61 -16.32 -4.17 3.94
CA TYR A 61 -15.10 -4.37 3.15
C TYR A 61 -13.83 -4.05 3.95
N ARG A 62 -13.95 -3.25 5.02
CA ARG A 62 -12.89 -2.99 6.01
C ARG A 62 -12.47 -4.23 6.79
N TYR A 63 -13.20 -5.34 6.71
CA TYR A 63 -12.85 -6.60 7.36
C TYR A 63 -12.24 -7.63 6.40
N VAL A 64 -12.15 -7.31 5.11
CA VAL A 64 -11.56 -8.19 4.11
C VAL A 64 -10.03 -8.07 4.14
N ARG A 65 -9.36 -9.19 4.41
CA ARG A 65 -7.88 -9.26 4.43
C ARG A 65 -7.27 -8.98 3.06
N GLN A 66 -6.15 -8.25 3.05
CA GLN A 66 -5.46 -7.80 1.83
C GLN A 66 -4.86 -8.93 0.98
N ASP A 67 -4.69 -10.12 1.55
CA ASP A 67 -4.09 -11.29 0.90
C ASP A 67 -5.12 -12.23 0.25
N SER A 68 -6.39 -11.82 0.15
CA SER A 68 -7.49 -12.62 -0.37
C SER A 68 -7.88 -12.31 -1.81
N ASP A 69 -8.48 -13.27 -2.52
CA ASP A 69 -9.01 -13.02 -3.87
C ASP A 69 -10.19 -12.02 -3.84
N LEU A 70 -10.97 -12.02 -2.75
CA LEU A 70 -12.06 -11.06 -2.56
C LEU A 70 -11.55 -9.63 -2.49
N TRP A 71 -10.41 -9.41 -1.83
CA TRP A 71 -9.74 -8.11 -1.82
C TRP A 71 -9.43 -7.61 -3.23
N ASP A 72 -8.79 -8.45 -4.04
CA ASP A 72 -8.45 -8.12 -5.43
C ASP A 72 -9.70 -7.86 -6.28
N ALA A 73 -10.81 -8.56 -6.02
CA ALA A 73 -12.08 -8.33 -6.71
C ALA A 73 -12.70 -6.97 -6.34
N LEU A 74 -12.71 -6.60 -5.05
CA LEU A 74 -13.26 -5.33 -4.54
C LEU A 74 -12.54 -4.08 -5.09
N HIS A 75 -11.38 -4.26 -5.71
CA HIS A 75 -10.62 -3.19 -6.36
C HIS A 75 -11.21 -2.74 -7.70
N ALA A 76 -12.07 -3.56 -8.33
CA ALA A 76 -12.69 -3.25 -9.62
C ALA A 76 -13.64 -2.04 -9.50
N GLY A 77 -13.46 -1.05 -10.39
CA GLY A 77 -14.29 0.17 -10.39
C GLY A 77 -14.00 1.15 -9.24
N VAL A 78 -13.07 0.84 -8.33
CA VAL A 78 -12.77 1.65 -7.14
C VAL A 78 -11.46 2.40 -7.30
N CYS A 79 -11.47 3.69 -6.93
CA CYS A 79 -10.25 4.48 -6.75
C CYS A 79 -9.55 4.07 -5.46
N THR A 80 -8.49 3.27 -5.58
CA THR A 80 -7.64 2.87 -4.46
C THR A 80 -6.37 3.72 -4.43
N THR A 81 -5.60 3.67 -3.34
CA THR A 81 -4.32 4.39 -3.23
C THR A 81 -3.34 4.02 -4.35
N SER A 82 -3.45 2.81 -4.92
CA SER A 82 -2.63 2.34 -6.04
C SER A 82 -2.83 3.14 -7.33
N CYS A 83 -4.03 3.66 -7.60
CA CYS A 83 -4.32 4.47 -8.79
C CYS A 83 -4.57 5.95 -8.47
N LEU A 84 -4.65 6.33 -7.19
CA LEU A 84 -4.90 7.70 -6.73
C LEU A 84 -3.94 8.71 -7.36
N ASN A 85 -2.63 8.48 -7.29
CA ASN A 85 -1.64 9.41 -7.86
C ASN A 85 -1.79 9.58 -9.39
N GLY A 86 -2.28 8.55 -10.09
CA GLY A 86 -2.64 8.63 -11.50
C GLY A 86 -3.89 9.49 -11.72
N ALA A 87 -4.94 9.28 -10.91
CA ALA A 87 -6.16 10.08 -10.94
C ALA A 87 -5.92 11.56 -10.60
N LEU A 88 -4.96 11.84 -9.73
CA LEU A 88 -4.52 13.20 -9.38
C LEU A 88 -3.61 13.84 -10.45
N GLY A 89 -3.17 13.08 -11.46
CA GLY A 89 -2.28 13.57 -12.51
C GLY A 89 -0.85 13.84 -12.05
N PHE A 90 -0.39 13.30 -10.91
CA PHE A 90 0.94 13.58 -10.36
C PHE A 90 2.08 13.17 -11.29
N PHE A 91 1.83 12.20 -12.16
CA PHE A 91 2.80 11.67 -13.12
C PHE A 91 2.75 12.38 -14.47
N GLU A 92 1.82 13.31 -14.70
CA GLU A 92 1.82 14.11 -15.93
C GLU A 92 3.10 14.94 -16.03
N PRO A 93 3.72 15.12 -17.21
CA PRO A 93 5.05 15.71 -17.33
C PRO A 93 5.21 17.07 -16.65
N GLN A 94 4.19 17.93 -16.73
CA GLN A 94 4.21 19.24 -16.08
C GLN A 94 4.09 19.14 -14.55
N ALA A 95 3.14 18.34 -14.06
CA ALA A 95 2.95 18.12 -12.63
C ALA A 95 4.18 17.44 -12.00
N ALA A 96 4.71 16.40 -12.65
CA ALA A 96 5.91 15.69 -12.21
C ALA A 96 7.12 16.63 -12.10
N LYS A 97 7.24 17.62 -13.00
CA LYS A 97 8.28 18.65 -12.93
C LYS A 97 8.10 19.57 -11.71
N VAL A 98 6.87 20.05 -11.47
CA VAL A 98 6.54 20.91 -10.31
C VAL A 98 6.76 20.17 -8.98
N LEU A 99 6.40 18.89 -8.95
CA LEU A 99 6.56 18.01 -7.78
C LEU A 99 7.99 17.45 -7.62
N HIS A 100 8.92 17.84 -8.50
CA HIS A 100 10.31 17.37 -8.51
C HIS A 100 10.44 15.83 -8.53
N LEU A 101 9.52 15.14 -9.22
CA LEU A 101 9.58 13.69 -9.37
C LEU A 101 10.75 13.31 -10.32
N PRO A 102 11.40 12.16 -10.10
CA PRO A 102 12.44 11.69 -11.02
C PRO A 102 11.87 11.53 -12.43
N ARG A 103 12.67 11.87 -13.47
CA ARG A 103 12.20 11.86 -14.87
C ARG A 103 11.51 10.57 -15.31
N GLY A 104 11.95 9.42 -14.79
CA GLY A 104 11.34 8.12 -15.10
C GLY A 104 9.92 7.91 -14.55
N TYR A 105 9.43 8.81 -13.69
CA TYR A 105 8.06 8.80 -13.19
C TYR A 105 7.10 9.59 -14.08
N ALA A 106 7.59 10.49 -14.94
CA ALA A 106 6.75 11.29 -15.82
C ALA A 106 6.15 10.40 -16.94
N SER A 107 4.83 10.23 -16.94
CA SER A 107 4.09 9.44 -17.91
C SER A 107 2.60 9.76 -17.84
N HIS A 108 1.92 9.74 -19.00
CA HIS A 108 0.46 9.81 -19.09
C HIS A 108 -0.25 8.46 -18.79
N SER A 109 0.50 7.35 -18.86
CA SER A 109 -0.06 6.00 -18.68
C SER A 109 -0.76 5.78 -17.33
N PRO A 110 -0.28 6.29 -16.18
CA PRO A 110 -0.98 6.18 -14.91
C PRO A 110 -2.34 6.89 -14.88
N ALA A 111 -2.46 8.06 -15.50
CA ALA A 111 -3.73 8.78 -15.59
C ALA A 111 -4.75 7.99 -16.41
N MET A 112 -4.35 7.49 -17.57
CA MET A 112 -5.20 6.62 -18.40
C MET A 112 -5.56 5.31 -17.70
N SER A 113 -4.63 4.71 -16.95
CA SER A 113 -4.89 3.50 -16.18
C SER A 113 -5.93 3.74 -15.08
N ALA A 114 -5.83 4.88 -14.38
CA ALA A 114 -6.83 5.30 -13.40
C ALA A 114 -8.19 5.55 -14.09
N TYR A 115 -8.20 6.29 -15.19
CA TYR A 115 -9.40 6.55 -15.98
C TYR A 115 -10.14 5.26 -16.38
N HIS A 116 -9.45 4.31 -17.02
CA HIS A 116 -10.07 3.06 -17.44
C HIS A 116 -10.56 2.23 -16.26
N ARG A 117 -9.80 2.22 -15.15
CA ARG A 117 -10.20 1.50 -13.93
C ARG A 117 -11.47 2.05 -13.31
N LEU A 118 -11.61 3.37 -13.22
CA LEU A 118 -12.79 4.03 -12.64
C LEU A 118 -14.05 3.88 -13.51
N ARG A 119 -13.91 3.37 -14.74
CA ARG A 119 -15.04 3.04 -15.62
C ARG A 119 -15.43 1.56 -15.59
N LEU A 120 -14.68 0.72 -14.88
CA LEU A 120 -15.08 -0.67 -14.68
C LEU A 120 -16.32 -0.71 -13.77
N PRO A 121 -17.22 -1.69 -13.98
CA PRO A 121 -18.29 -1.93 -13.03
C PRO A 121 -17.70 -2.25 -11.66
N VAL A 122 -18.32 -1.69 -10.64
CA VAL A 122 -17.95 -1.95 -9.24
C VAL A 122 -18.31 -3.38 -8.92
N TYR A 123 -17.33 -4.15 -8.43
CA TYR A 123 -17.62 -5.49 -7.95
C TYR A 123 -18.40 -5.40 -6.63
N THR A 124 -19.53 -6.09 -6.58
CA THR A 124 -20.34 -6.26 -5.37
C THR A 124 -20.42 -7.76 -5.07
N PRO A 125 -19.84 -8.23 -3.95
CA PRO A 125 -19.98 -9.62 -3.55
C PRO A 125 -21.44 -9.89 -3.13
N PRO A 126 -21.89 -11.16 -3.18
CA PRO A 126 -23.19 -11.52 -2.63
C PRO A 126 -23.23 -11.19 -1.13
N PHE A 127 -24.23 -10.41 -0.71
CA PHE A 127 -24.45 -10.07 0.70
C PHE A 127 -25.26 -11.16 1.40
N HIS A 128 -24.86 -11.49 2.62
CA HIS A 128 -25.62 -12.41 3.46
C HIS A 128 -26.63 -11.59 4.27
N HIS A 129 -27.86 -11.51 3.78
CA HIS A 129 -28.94 -10.91 4.57
C HIS A 129 -29.43 -11.90 5.62
N PRO A 130 -29.44 -11.53 6.92
CA PRO A 130 -29.86 -12.43 8.00
C PRO A 130 -31.33 -12.88 7.89
N ASP A 131 -32.15 -12.20 7.09
CA ASP A 131 -33.55 -12.54 6.86
C ASP A 131 -33.79 -13.47 5.64
N ALA A 132 -32.74 -13.79 4.88
CA ALA A 132 -32.82 -14.73 3.76
C ALA A 132 -32.45 -16.14 4.25
N ALA A 133 -33.37 -16.77 4.97
CA ALA A 133 -33.31 -18.20 5.23
C ALA A 133 -33.57 -18.98 3.93
N THR A 134 -32.58 -19.05 3.05
CA THR A 134 -32.58 -20.01 1.93
C THR A 134 -31.17 -20.57 1.78
N ASP A 135 -31.00 -21.81 2.25
CA ASP A 135 -29.96 -22.75 1.82
C ASP A 135 -30.17 -23.07 0.33
N GLU A 136 -29.92 -22.11 -0.55
CA GLU A 136 -29.86 -22.36 -1.99
C GLU A 136 -28.39 -22.55 -2.40
N PRO A 137 -28.01 -23.73 -2.90
CA PRO A 137 -26.65 -23.98 -3.34
C PRO A 137 -26.28 -23.07 -4.52
N ILE A 138 -25.05 -22.55 -4.48
CA ILE A 138 -24.42 -21.78 -5.56
C ILE A 138 -24.62 -22.54 -6.88
N PRO A 139 -25.31 -22.00 -7.89
CA PRO A 139 -25.45 -22.69 -9.16
C PRO A 139 -24.07 -22.80 -9.81
N ALA A 140 -23.67 -24.04 -10.11
CA ALA A 140 -22.53 -24.31 -10.95
C ALA A 140 -22.72 -23.57 -12.28
N ALA A 141 -21.70 -22.84 -12.71
CA ALA A 141 -21.70 -22.10 -13.96
C ALA A 141 -22.19 -22.99 -15.10
N ALA A 142 -23.35 -22.66 -15.67
CA ALA A 142 -23.87 -23.34 -16.85
C ALA A 142 -22.99 -22.95 -18.05
N ASP A 143 -22.45 -23.97 -18.71
CA ASP A 143 -21.82 -23.88 -20.01
C ASP A 143 -22.81 -23.24 -21.01
N ALA A 144 -22.44 -22.10 -21.58
CA ALA A 144 -23.15 -21.48 -22.69
C ALA A 144 -22.23 -21.39 -23.90
N ASP A 145 -22.77 -21.96 -24.97
CA ASP A 145 -22.18 -22.38 -26.22
C ASP A 145 -21.80 -21.21 -27.16
N ASP A 146 -20.93 -21.59 -28.09
CA ASP A 146 -20.25 -20.85 -29.14
C ASP A 146 -21.23 -20.26 -30.18
N SER A 147 -21.16 -18.95 -30.45
CA SER A 147 -21.59 -18.33 -31.72
C SER A 147 -21.15 -16.85 -31.79
N ALA A 148 -20.03 -16.60 -32.46
CA ALA A 148 -19.67 -15.28 -32.99
C ALA A 148 -20.54 -14.92 -34.22
N PRO A 149 -20.57 -13.64 -34.64
CA PRO A 149 -19.76 -13.31 -35.81
C PRO A 149 -19.00 -11.97 -35.77
N ALA A 150 -17.74 -12.07 -36.21
CA ALA A 150 -17.00 -11.21 -37.16
C ALA A 150 -17.16 -9.67 -37.13
N THR A 151 -16.19 -8.95 -36.57
CA THR A 151 -15.08 -8.19 -37.22
C THR A 151 -15.38 -6.78 -37.74
N ALA A 152 -14.73 -5.78 -37.15
CA ALA A 152 -14.14 -4.65 -37.86
C ALA A 152 -12.89 -4.16 -37.08
N SER A 153 -11.75 -4.21 -37.75
CA SER A 153 -10.39 -4.04 -37.21
C SER A 153 -9.92 -2.59 -37.26
N LEU A 154 -9.19 -2.10 -36.24
CA LEU A 154 -8.32 -0.91 -36.26
C LEU A 154 -7.30 -0.95 -35.06
N PRO A 155 -6.19 -0.19 -35.07
CA PRO A 155 -4.83 -0.71 -35.24
C PRO A 155 -3.96 -0.81 -33.98
N GLU A 156 -2.88 -1.57 -34.11
CA GLU A 156 -1.86 -1.88 -33.09
C GLU A 156 -1.06 -0.64 -32.62
N SER A 157 -0.89 -0.53 -31.30
CA SER A 157 0.23 0.20 -30.68
C SER A 157 0.92 -0.68 -29.64
N SER A 158 2.23 -0.50 -29.53
CA SER A 158 3.26 -1.43 -29.08
C SER A 158 3.22 -1.83 -27.60
N SER A 159 3.14 -3.14 -27.33
CA SER A 159 3.78 -3.76 -26.16
C SER A 159 4.32 -5.15 -26.52
N MET A 160 5.56 -5.42 -26.13
CA MET A 160 6.39 -6.49 -26.70
C MET A 160 5.89 -7.92 -26.41
N ALA A 161 5.38 -8.56 -27.47
CA ALA A 161 5.71 -9.91 -27.95
C ALA A 161 5.75 -11.07 -26.93
N ARG A 162 4.58 -11.64 -26.65
CA ARG A 162 4.41 -12.95 -26.00
C ARG A 162 4.51 -14.07 -27.05
N LYS A 163 5.68 -14.73 -27.14
CA LYS A 163 5.88 -15.84 -28.08
C LYS A 163 5.27 -17.14 -27.53
N LYS A 164 4.12 -17.51 -28.09
CA LYS A 164 3.36 -18.76 -27.88
C LYS A 164 4.20 -19.97 -28.33
N ARG A 165 4.40 -20.98 -27.46
CA ARG A 165 4.74 -22.34 -27.94
C ARG A 165 4.08 -23.43 -27.10
N ARG A 166 3.26 -24.21 -27.82
CA ARG A 166 2.50 -25.42 -27.50
C ARG A 166 3.15 -26.32 -26.44
N ARG A 167 2.36 -26.70 -25.42
CA ARG A 167 2.57 -27.95 -24.67
C ARG A 167 1.29 -28.78 -24.70
N ARG A 168 1.51 -30.06 -24.93
CA ARG A 168 0.55 -31.14 -25.16
C ARG A 168 -0.19 -31.48 -23.87
N LYS A 169 -1.43 -32.00 -24.05
CA LYS A 169 -2.21 -32.80 -23.11
C LYS A 169 -1.34 -33.66 -22.21
N ASN A 170 -1.66 -33.67 -20.91
CA ASN A 170 -1.66 -34.87 -20.09
C ASN A 170 -2.84 -34.76 -19.13
N ASP A 171 -3.86 -35.55 -19.44
CA ASP A 171 -4.98 -35.85 -18.58
C ASP A 171 -4.47 -36.67 -17.39
N ALA A 172 -4.69 -36.18 -16.16
CA ALA A 172 -4.67 -36.99 -14.95
C ALA A 172 -5.70 -36.40 -14.00
N ALA A 173 -6.75 -37.17 -13.77
CA ALA A 173 -7.91 -36.84 -12.96
C ALA A 173 -7.51 -36.34 -11.56
N SER A 174 -8.06 -35.21 -11.15
CA SER A 174 -8.25 -34.86 -9.75
C SER A 174 -9.74 -34.61 -9.57
N GLN A 175 -10.41 -35.62 -9.04
CA GLN A 175 -11.80 -35.55 -8.63
C GLN A 175 -11.95 -34.46 -7.57
N VAL A 176 -12.92 -33.56 -7.79
CA VAL A 176 -13.40 -32.60 -6.80
C VAL A 176 -14.19 -33.38 -5.75
N PRO A 177 -13.89 -33.27 -4.43
CA PRO A 177 -14.76 -33.85 -3.42
C PRO A 177 -16.07 -33.04 -3.37
N THR A 178 -17.20 -33.73 -3.50
CA THR A 178 -18.55 -33.16 -3.36
C THR A 178 -18.85 -32.75 -1.92
N ALA A 179 -19.69 -31.72 -1.78
CA ALA A 179 -19.96 -30.95 -0.57
C ALA A 179 -20.79 -31.66 0.53
N GLU A 180 -20.84 -32.99 0.57
CA GLU A 180 -21.75 -33.73 1.47
C GLU A 180 -21.04 -34.42 2.66
N GLN A 181 -19.77 -34.10 2.92
CA GLN A 181 -19.01 -34.71 4.02
C GLN A 181 -18.26 -33.69 4.88
N LEU A 182 -18.97 -32.81 5.57
CA LEU A 182 -18.42 -32.06 6.71
C LEU A 182 -19.44 -31.99 7.86
N HIS A 183 -19.63 -33.12 8.55
CA HIS A 183 -20.14 -33.09 9.92
C HIS A 183 -19.03 -32.57 10.84
N ILE A 184 -19.20 -31.36 11.35
CA ILE A 184 -18.26 -30.68 12.25
C ILE A 184 -18.29 -31.39 13.62
N LYS A 185 -17.23 -32.16 13.92
CA LYS A 185 -16.80 -32.39 15.29
C LYS A 185 -15.75 -31.34 15.62
N GLN A 186 -15.98 -30.57 16.69
CA GLN A 186 -15.01 -29.62 17.22
C GLN A 186 -13.66 -30.32 17.41
N ALA A 187 -12.65 -29.87 16.66
CA ALA A 187 -11.31 -30.45 16.73
C ALA A 187 -10.57 -29.90 17.96
N PRO A 188 -9.75 -30.73 18.64
CA PRO A 188 -8.97 -30.29 19.78
C PRO A 188 -7.92 -29.24 19.39
N ALA A 189 -7.56 -28.35 20.32
CA ALA A 189 -6.66 -27.21 20.12
C ALA A 189 -5.28 -27.52 19.49
N THR A 190 -4.86 -28.79 19.46
CA THR A 190 -3.64 -29.25 18.79
C THR A 190 -3.76 -29.27 17.25
N ALA A 191 -4.96 -29.46 16.69
CA ALA A 191 -5.19 -29.41 15.23
C ALA A 191 -5.07 -27.98 14.67
N SER A 192 -5.41 -26.97 15.48
CA SER A 192 -5.31 -25.56 15.12
C SER A 192 -3.84 -25.11 14.94
N LYS A 193 -2.95 -25.50 15.84
CA LYS A 193 -1.51 -25.16 15.75
C LYS A 193 -0.82 -25.78 14.53
N ALA A 194 -1.17 -27.01 14.17
CA ALA A 194 -0.61 -27.67 12.99
C ALA A 194 -1.08 -26.99 11.68
N ALA A 195 -2.34 -26.56 11.62
CA ALA A 195 -2.89 -25.83 10.48
C ALA A 195 -2.23 -24.46 10.30
N ALA A 196 -2.02 -23.71 11.39
CA ALA A 196 -1.30 -22.43 11.38
C ALA A 196 0.14 -22.60 10.88
N GLN A 197 0.87 -23.58 11.40
CA GLN A 197 2.24 -23.86 10.98
C GLN A 197 2.33 -24.22 9.49
N ALA A 198 1.37 -25.01 8.98
CA ALA A 198 1.29 -25.35 7.56
C ALA A 198 0.99 -24.14 6.67
N ALA A 199 0.19 -23.17 7.15
CA ALA A 199 -0.07 -21.92 6.44
C ALA A 199 1.21 -21.08 6.32
N ILE A 200 1.94 -20.88 7.43
CA ILE A 200 3.23 -20.17 7.45
C ILE A 200 4.24 -20.82 6.48
N THR A 201 4.34 -22.15 6.51
CA THR A 201 5.26 -22.87 5.61
C THR A 201 4.89 -22.69 4.13
N ARG A 202 3.60 -22.76 3.79
CA ARG A 202 3.12 -22.50 2.41
C ARG A 202 3.45 -21.08 1.96
N GLU A 203 3.23 -20.08 2.81
CA GLU A 203 3.50 -18.69 2.47
C GLU A 203 5.00 -18.44 2.24
N ARG A 204 5.87 -19.00 3.09
CA ARG A 204 7.33 -18.94 2.89
C ARG A 204 7.77 -19.56 1.57
N MET A 205 7.22 -20.71 1.18
CA MET A 205 7.51 -21.30 -0.13
C MET A 205 7.04 -20.40 -1.29
N ARG A 206 5.84 -19.80 -1.17
CA ARG A 206 5.30 -18.86 -2.16
C ARG A 206 6.22 -17.65 -2.34
N LEU A 207 6.66 -17.04 -1.24
CA LEU A 207 7.57 -15.88 -1.24
C LEU A 207 8.95 -16.24 -1.82
N GLN A 208 9.46 -17.45 -1.55
CA GLN A 208 10.72 -17.91 -2.14
C GLN A 208 10.63 -18.06 -3.67
N SER A 209 9.50 -18.59 -4.18
CA SER A 209 9.23 -18.64 -5.62
C SER A 209 9.13 -17.24 -6.24
N LYS A 210 8.45 -16.31 -5.54
CA LYS A 210 8.35 -14.90 -5.94
C LYS A 210 9.71 -14.23 -6.07
N SER A 211 10.70 -14.56 -5.23
CA SER A 211 12.05 -13.97 -5.33
C SER A 211 12.71 -14.23 -6.68
N ARG A 212 12.70 -15.48 -7.18
CA ARG A 212 13.26 -15.82 -8.49
C ARG A 212 12.52 -15.11 -9.63
N SER A 213 11.19 -15.10 -9.55
CA SER A 213 10.35 -14.41 -10.53
C SER A 213 10.61 -12.90 -10.56
N ALA A 214 10.75 -12.27 -9.38
CA ALA A 214 11.07 -10.87 -9.25
C ALA A 214 12.47 -10.53 -9.79
N ALA A 215 13.46 -11.36 -9.48
CA ALA A 215 14.83 -11.20 -9.99
C ALA A 215 14.86 -11.20 -11.53
N ASN A 216 14.13 -12.11 -12.17
CA ASN A 216 14.04 -12.20 -13.63
C ASN A 216 13.36 -10.97 -14.28
N ARG A 217 12.55 -10.22 -13.52
CA ARG A 217 11.90 -8.98 -13.97
C ARG A 217 12.70 -7.71 -13.62
N GLY A 218 13.87 -7.85 -13.01
CA GLY A 218 14.78 -6.75 -12.71
C GLY A 218 14.52 -6.03 -11.38
N GLU A 219 15.27 -4.96 -11.15
CA GLU A 219 15.37 -4.29 -9.84
C GLU A 219 14.04 -3.75 -9.31
N GLY A 220 13.21 -3.15 -10.18
CA GLY A 220 11.90 -2.62 -9.78
C GLY A 220 11.00 -3.71 -9.18
N SER A 221 10.95 -4.89 -9.81
CA SER A 221 10.18 -6.02 -9.31
C SER A 221 10.70 -6.56 -7.98
N VAL A 222 12.02 -6.59 -7.79
CA VAL A 222 12.65 -6.96 -6.51
C VAL A 222 12.29 -5.98 -5.40
N ARG A 223 12.29 -4.67 -5.68
CA ARG A 223 11.92 -3.63 -4.70
C ARG A 223 10.46 -3.76 -4.25
N MET A 224 9.53 -3.99 -5.18
CA MET A 224 8.12 -4.20 -4.85
C MET A 224 7.91 -5.47 -4.03
N ALA A 225 8.51 -6.60 -4.47
CA ALA A 225 8.38 -7.86 -3.76
C ALA A 225 9.02 -7.83 -2.35
N TRP A 226 10.13 -7.09 -2.19
CA TRP A 226 10.70 -6.80 -0.87
C TRP A 226 9.74 -6.01 0.01
N GLY A 227 9.11 -4.98 -0.56
CA GLY A 227 8.13 -4.13 0.12
C GLY A 227 7.06 -4.95 0.85
N SER A 228 6.34 -5.78 0.08
CA SER A 228 5.27 -6.63 0.59
C SER A 228 5.76 -7.71 1.55
N ALA A 229 6.92 -8.32 1.29
CA ALA A 229 7.45 -9.39 2.15
C ALA A 229 7.91 -8.89 3.54
N GLN A 230 8.13 -7.59 3.71
CA GLN A 230 8.70 -6.99 4.92
C GLN A 230 7.69 -6.14 5.70
N GLU A 231 6.44 -6.10 5.24
CA GLU A 231 5.39 -5.27 5.82
C GLU A 231 5.10 -5.67 7.26
N ALA A 232 4.76 -6.95 7.50
CA ALA A 232 4.52 -7.48 8.84
C ALA A 232 5.74 -7.31 9.78
N ALA A 233 6.96 -7.49 9.28
CA ALA A 233 8.18 -7.24 10.07
C ALA A 233 8.32 -5.76 10.49
N THR A 234 7.79 -4.84 9.69
CA THR A 234 7.74 -3.41 10.05
C THR A 234 6.74 -3.15 11.15
N LEU A 235 5.59 -3.79 11.09
CA LEU A 235 4.54 -3.68 12.10
C LEU A 235 5.01 -4.22 13.46
N VAL A 236 5.70 -5.37 13.47
CA VAL A 236 6.35 -5.86 14.70
C VAL A 236 7.37 -4.86 15.24
N SER A 237 8.16 -4.22 14.37
CA SER A 237 9.12 -3.18 14.80
C SER A 237 8.41 -1.96 15.39
N LEU A 238 7.25 -1.59 14.85
CA LEU A 238 6.42 -0.50 15.36
C LEU A 238 5.83 -0.85 16.73
N MET A 239 5.24 -2.04 16.89
CA MET A 239 4.68 -2.50 18.17
C MET A 239 5.75 -2.55 19.26
N ALA A 240 6.95 -3.04 18.93
CA ALA A 240 8.07 -3.05 19.87
C ALA A 240 8.54 -1.64 20.27
N ALA A 241 8.38 -0.64 19.40
CA ALA A 241 8.72 0.74 19.70
C ALA A 241 7.64 1.44 20.56
N PHE A 242 6.41 0.92 20.59
CA PHE A 242 5.29 1.51 21.31
C PHE A 242 4.47 0.42 22.03
N PRO A 243 5.02 -0.16 23.11
CA PRO A 243 4.42 -1.31 23.79
C PRO A 243 3.08 -0.99 24.49
N SER A 244 2.77 0.29 24.68
CA SER A 244 1.53 0.77 25.28
C SER A 244 0.40 1.00 24.26
N SER A 245 0.68 0.78 22.97
CA SER A 245 -0.26 0.97 21.87
C SER A 245 -0.67 -0.39 21.29
N SER A 246 -1.84 -0.44 20.65
CA SER A 246 -2.26 -1.61 19.88
C SER A 246 -2.36 -1.31 18.39
N LEU A 247 -2.20 -2.34 17.56
CA LEU A 247 -2.35 -2.25 16.12
C LEU A 247 -3.52 -3.12 15.66
N GLN A 248 -4.41 -2.54 14.85
CA GLN A 248 -5.55 -3.22 14.27
C GLN A 248 -5.37 -3.37 12.76
N GLU A 249 -5.52 -4.59 12.26
CA GLU A 249 -5.63 -4.86 10.83
C GLU A 249 -6.92 -4.30 10.27
N VAL A 250 -6.82 -3.56 9.17
CA VAL A 250 -7.98 -2.97 8.49
C VAL A 250 -7.87 -3.28 6.99
N GLY A 251 -9.02 -3.59 6.41
CA GLY A 251 -9.21 -3.86 5.00
C GLY A 251 -9.52 -2.59 4.22
N LEU A 252 -10.48 -2.69 3.30
CA LEU A 252 -10.77 -1.66 2.32
C LEU A 252 -11.81 -0.71 2.92
N CYS A 253 -11.38 0.48 3.33
CA CYS A 253 -12.30 1.49 3.86
C CYS A 253 -12.87 2.32 2.72
N TRP A 254 -14.15 2.13 2.40
CA TRP A 254 -14.83 3.01 1.46
C TRP A 254 -15.13 4.37 2.09
N LEU A 255 -14.91 5.44 1.32
CA LEU A 255 -15.30 6.78 1.71
C LEU A 255 -16.82 6.89 1.69
N ASP A 256 -17.43 7.03 2.85
CA ASP A 256 -18.81 7.45 2.96
C ASP A 256 -18.94 8.94 2.60
N THR A 257 -19.50 9.22 1.43
CA THR A 257 -19.67 10.59 0.92
C THR A 257 -20.64 11.40 1.77
N ASN A 258 -21.51 10.77 2.55
CA ASN A 258 -22.43 11.47 3.44
C ASN A 258 -21.72 12.08 4.66
N THR A 259 -20.48 11.62 4.94
CA THR A 259 -19.63 12.19 6.00
C THR A 259 -18.79 13.38 5.54
N LEU A 260 -18.86 13.73 4.26
CA LEU A 260 -18.12 14.88 3.74
C LEU A 260 -18.81 16.19 4.12
N PRO A 261 -18.04 17.26 4.40
CA PRO A 261 -18.63 18.57 4.62
C PRO A 261 -19.42 19.03 3.40
N PRO A 262 -20.70 19.45 3.55
CA PRO A 262 -21.54 19.86 2.42
C PRO A 262 -20.93 20.97 1.56
N GLU A 263 -20.17 21.89 2.20
CA GLU A 263 -19.46 22.99 1.55
C GLU A 263 -18.33 22.53 0.60
N TRP A 264 -17.92 21.25 0.66
CA TRP A 264 -16.97 20.70 -0.31
C TRP A 264 -17.61 20.48 -1.69
N GLY A 265 -18.95 20.46 -1.78
CA GLY A 265 -19.66 20.45 -3.06
C GLY A 265 -19.69 19.09 -3.77
N PHE A 266 -19.63 17.98 -3.02
CA PHE A 266 -19.72 16.62 -3.57
C PHE A 266 -21.05 15.95 -3.16
N PRO A 267 -22.17 16.21 -3.88
CA PRO A 267 -23.41 15.52 -3.58
C PRO A 267 -23.29 14.01 -3.86
N PRO A 268 -24.16 13.17 -3.25
CA PRO A 268 -24.13 11.72 -3.44
C PRO A 268 -24.10 11.34 -4.93
N GLY A 269 -23.21 10.41 -5.29
CA GLY A 269 -23.04 9.94 -6.68
C GLY A 269 -22.14 10.79 -7.57
N THR A 270 -21.60 11.92 -7.09
CA THR A 270 -20.65 12.74 -7.88
C THR A 270 -19.20 12.27 -7.81
N LEU A 271 -18.86 11.48 -6.80
CA LEU A 271 -17.56 10.85 -6.68
C LEU A 271 -17.64 9.40 -7.15
N PRO A 272 -16.59 8.89 -7.83
CA PRO A 272 -16.47 7.44 -8.00
C PRO A 272 -16.33 6.78 -6.61
N PRO A 273 -16.56 5.47 -6.50
CA PRO A 273 -16.22 4.74 -5.29
C PRO A 273 -14.74 4.95 -4.94
N LEU A 274 -14.49 5.39 -3.72
CA LEU A 274 -13.16 5.70 -3.18
C LEU A 274 -12.89 4.74 -2.04
N GLY A 275 -11.90 3.87 -2.19
CA GLY A 275 -11.53 2.87 -1.20
C GLY A 275 -10.03 2.87 -1.00
N PRO A 276 -9.45 3.84 -0.28
CA PRO A 276 -8.03 3.78 0.02
C PRO A 276 -7.69 2.50 0.82
N LEU A 277 -6.50 2.00 0.53
CA LEU A 277 -5.90 0.89 1.24
C LEU A 277 -5.51 1.43 2.63
N SER A 278 -6.24 1.09 3.69
CA SER A 278 -5.70 1.32 5.03
C SER A 278 -4.89 0.10 5.42
N THR A 279 -3.62 0.30 5.76
CA THR A 279 -2.78 -0.81 6.19
C THR A 279 -3.10 -1.19 7.64
N LEU A 280 -3.33 -0.23 8.55
CA LEU A 280 -3.79 -0.48 9.93
C LEU A 280 -4.41 0.77 10.58
N ALA A 281 -5.22 0.58 11.62
CA ALA A 281 -5.54 1.63 12.61
C ALA A 281 -4.78 1.33 13.92
N ALA A 282 -4.17 2.34 14.52
CA ALA A 282 -3.55 2.22 15.84
C ALA A 282 -4.44 2.88 16.89
N ASP A 283 -4.79 2.16 17.95
CA ASP A 283 -5.42 2.70 19.16
C ASP A 283 -4.30 3.05 20.14
N ALA A 284 -4.16 4.34 20.46
CA ALA A 284 -3.09 4.83 21.31
C ALA A 284 -3.60 5.54 22.56
N GLY A 285 -3.21 5.02 23.72
CA GLY A 285 -2.78 5.88 24.82
C GLY A 285 -1.50 6.63 24.41
N SER A 286 -1.66 7.72 23.65
CA SER A 286 -0.64 8.71 23.30
C SER A 286 0.74 8.18 22.82
N PHE A 287 0.86 7.86 21.53
CA PHE A 287 2.17 7.71 20.83
C PHE A 287 3.10 8.94 20.99
N LEU A 288 2.61 10.09 21.48
CA LEU A 288 3.37 11.34 21.62
C LEU A 288 3.68 11.79 23.05
N GLN A 289 3.21 11.09 24.09
CA GLN A 289 3.70 11.43 25.43
C GLN A 289 5.15 10.97 25.63
N GLU A 290 5.58 9.92 24.92
CA GLU A 290 6.95 9.38 24.98
C GLU A 290 7.93 9.99 23.97
N LEU A 291 7.46 10.61 22.88
CA LEU A 291 8.32 11.21 21.84
C LEU A 291 8.68 12.67 22.08
N GLN A 292 8.36 13.25 23.25
CA GLN A 292 8.91 14.55 23.61
C GLN A 292 10.44 14.42 23.73
N PRO A 293 11.22 15.15 22.91
CA PRO A 293 12.66 15.21 23.11
C PRO A 293 12.91 15.75 24.52
N SER A 294 13.70 15.04 25.32
CA SER A 294 14.23 15.63 26.54
C SER A 294 14.91 16.94 26.17
N ALA A 295 14.33 18.05 26.62
CA ALA A 295 14.71 19.42 26.29
C ALA A 295 16.02 19.82 26.99
N SER A 296 17.10 19.06 26.78
CA SER A 296 18.39 19.29 27.45
C SER A 296 19.56 19.53 26.52
N HIS A 297 19.42 19.58 25.19
CA HIS A 297 20.55 19.91 24.29
C HIS A 297 20.11 20.51 22.94
N ILE A 298 19.63 21.76 22.94
CA ILE A 298 19.71 22.63 21.74
C ILE A 298 20.20 24.01 22.18
N GLN A 299 21.40 24.34 21.73
CA GLN A 299 22.03 25.65 21.89
C GLN A 299 21.26 26.68 21.05
N GLN A 300 20.93 27.80 21.67
CA GLN A 300 20.02 28.84 21.20
C GLN A 300 20.51 29.56 19.93
N GLN A 301 19.58 29.81 18.99
CA GLN A 301 19.53 31.05 18.23
C GLN A 301 18.17 31.72 18.46
N PRO A 302 18.09 33.07 18.59
CA PRO A 302 16.86 33.76 18.91
C PRO A 302 16.10 34.10 17.63
N GLU A 303 14.99 33.41 17.38
CA GLU A 303 13.98 33.80 16.38
C GLU A 303 12.62 33.93 17.10
N PRO A 304 11.71 34.82 16.61
CA PRO A 304 10.66 35.41 17.41
C PRO A 304 9.58 34.39 17.81
N LYS A 305 9.12 34.53 19.06
CA LYS A 305 8.07 33.72 19.69
C LYS A 305 6.85 33.58 18.78
N PRO A 306 6.47 32.35 18.35
CA PRO A 306 5.12 32.12 17.87
C PRO A 306 4.16 32.27 19.05
N THR A 307 3.15 33.12 18.87
CA THR A 307 2.04 33.31 19.81
C THR A 307 1.33 31.99 20.07
N ALA A 308 1.29 31.62 21.35
CA ALA A 308 0.64 30.43 21.86
C ALA A 308 -0.88 30.56 21.84
N MET A 309 -1.50 30.23 20.71
CA MET A 309 -2.90 29.84 20.50
C MET A 309 -2.85 29.02 19.18
N ASP A 310 -2.93 27.69 19.08
CA ASP A 310 -3.80 26.70 19.71
C ASP A 310 -3.08 25.33 19.80
N LEU A 311 -2.33 25.09 20.88
CA LEU A 311 -1.80 23.75 21.22
C LEU A 311 -2.38 23.21 22.55
N HIS A 312 -3.41 23.88 23.08
CA HIS A 312 -4.11 23.52 24.29
C HIS A 312 -5.55 23.08 23.99
N ALA A 313 -5.67 21.95 23.30
CA ALA A 313 -6.91 21.18 23.27
C ALA A 313 -6.58 19.68 23.28
N SER A 314 -6.30 19.16 24.49
CA SER A 314 -6.63 17.80 24.96
C SER A 314 -5.65 17.34 26.05
N MET A 315 -5.81 17.88 27.25
CA MET A 315 -5.46 17.16 28.48
C MET A 315 -6.66 16.32 28.96
N GLY A 316 -7.30 15.62 28.04
CA GLY A 316 -8.14 14.46 28.34
C GLY A 316 -7.35 13.23 27.86
N GLY A 317 -7.22 12.21 28.71
CA GLY A 317 -6.61 10.92 28.38
C GLY A 317 -7.45 10.13 27.36
N GLY A 318 -7.69 10.73 26.20
CA GLY A 318 -8.38 10.13 25.08
C GLY A 318 -7.43 9.30 24.24
N VAL A 319 -7.92 8.15 23.80
CA VAL A 319 -7.27 7.33 22.78
C VAL A 319 -7.10 8.17 21.51
N ILE A 320 -5.87 8.27 21.00
CA ILE A 320 -5.58 8.84 19.69
C ILE A 320 -5.57 7.68 18.69
N ALA A 321 -6.54 7.69 17.76
CA ALA A 321 -6.52 6.78 16.63
C ALA A 321 -5.69 7.36 15.49
N GLU A 322 -4.80 6.57 14.87
CA GLU A 322 -4.04 6.97 13.69
C GLU A 322 -4.08 5.88 12.62
N VAL A 323 -4.12 6.27 11.34
CA VAL A 323 -3.82 5.31 10.26
C VAL A 323 -2.32 5.09 10.20
N VAL A 324 -1.89 3.85 10.03
CA VAL A 324 -0.48 3.50 9.84
C VAL A 324 -0.24 3.04 8.42
N GLU A 325 0.73 3.65 7.74
CA GLU A 325 1.21 3.24 6.42
C GLU A 325 2.68 2.82 6.49
N VAL A 326 3.01 1.69 5.86
CA VAL A 326 4.35 1.09 5.94
C VAL A 326 5.09 1.18 4.60
N LYS A 327 6.34 1.64 4.61
CA LYS A 327 7.21 1.68 3.43
C LYS A 327 8.60 1.11 3.73
N ASN A 328 8.88 -0.07 3.18
CA ASN A 328 10.17 -0.73 3.33
C ASN A 328 11.20 -0.25 2.30
N THR A 329 12.39 0.14 2.77
CA THR A 329 13.55 0.37 1.91
C THR A 329 14.17 -0.97 1.51
N CYS A 330 14.15 -1.26 0.20
CA CYS A 330 14.80 -2.45 -0.34
C CYS A 330 16.33 -2.28 -0.38
N PRO A 331 17.09 -3.20 0.25
CA PRO A 331 18.54 -3.14 0.29
C PRO A 331 19.19 -3.68 -0.99
N PHE A 332 18.43 -4.28 -1.90
CA PHE A 332 18.99 -4.87 -3.13
C PHE A 332 19.07 -3.85 -4.27
N ARG A 333 20.18 -3.88 -5.01
CA ARG A 333 20.42 -3.11 -6.23
C ARG A 333 20.97 -4.01 -7.32
N LEU A 334 20.56 -3.77 -8.56
CA LEU A 334 21.10 -4.48 -9.71
C LEU A 334 22.36 -3.75 -10.18
N GLN A 335 23.48 -4.48 -10.22
CA GLN A 335 24.77 -3.95 -10.66
C GLN A 335 25.30 -4.80 -11.80
N THR A 336 25.82 -4.14 -12.84
CA THR A 336 26.59 -4.81 -13.89
C THR A 336 28.02 -4.99 -13.42
N ARG A 337 28.46 -6.24 -13.23
CA ARG A 337 29.87 -6.59 -13.01
C ARG A 337 30.51 -6.96 -14.34
N ILE A 338 31.60 -6.28 -14.66
CA ILE A 338 32.40 -6.56 -15.86
C ILE A 338 33.54 -7.50 -15.44
N SER A 339 33.71 -8.60 -16.16
CA SER A 339 34.78 -9.56 -15.95
C SER A 339 35.45 -9.91 -17.29
N ARG A 340 36.56 -10.65 -17.25
CA ARG A 340 37.19 -11.22 -18.46
C ARG A 340 36.23 -12.11 -19.27
N LYS A 341 35.18 -12.65 -18.64
CA LYS A 341 34.14 -13.48 -19.27
C LYS A 341 32.93 -12.68 -19.77
N GLY A 342 33.01 -11.35 -19.74
CA GLY A 342 31.94 -10.43 -20.14
C GLY A 342 31.24 -9.75 -18.97
N ALA A 343 30.20 -8.99 -19.31
CA ALA A 343 29.36 -8.27 -18.35
C ALA A 343 28.23 -9.17 -17.84
N ARG A 344 28.03 -9.21 -16.52
CA ARG A 344 26.94 -9.94 -15.86
C ARG A 344 26.21 -9.03 -14.89
N GLN A 345 24.90 -9.05 -14.92
CA GLN A 345 24.08 -8.39 -13.90
C GLN A 345 23.99 -9.27 -12.65
N VAL A 346 24.23 -8.67 -11.49
CA VAL A 346 24.10 -9.32 -10.18
C VAL A 346 23.40 -8.37 -9.22
N PHE A 347 22.60 -8.91 -8.32
CA PHE A 347 22.06 -8.15 -7.20
C PHE A 347 23.11 -8.04 -6.10
N VAL A 348 23.32 -6.84 -5.59
CA VAL A 348 24.20 -6.53 -4.47
C VAL A 348 23.41 -5.88 -3.34
N VAL A 349 23.93 -5.99 -2.11
CA VAL A 349 23.36 -5.31 -0.94
C VAL A 349 23.92 -3.88 -0.88
N ALA A 350 23.04 -2.89 -0.94
CA ALA A 350 23.30 -1.46 -0.85
C ALA A 350 22.14 -0.78 -0.10
N ASP A 351 22.07 -1.02 1.22
CA ASP A 351 21.02 -0.49 2.08
C ASP A 351 21.28 0.98 2.45
N ARG A 352 20.39 1.87 2.01
CA ARG A 352 20.46 3.31 2.32
C ARG A 352 19.87 3.66 3.69
N GLY A 353 19.17 2.73 4.33
CA GLY A 353 18.43 2.98 5.57
C GLY A 353 16.97 3.37 5.32
N PRO A 354 16.23 3.64 6.40
CA PRO A 354 14.89 4.20 6.29
C PRO A 354 14.95 5.59 5.65
N ARG A 355 13.83 6.10 5.16
CA ARG A 355 13.77 7.44 4.58
C ARG A 355 13.93 8.51 5.67
N ASP A 356 14.49 9.63 5.25
CA ASP A 356 14.68 10.87 6.01
C ASP A 356 13.58 11.91 5.73
N GLN A 357 12.85 11.74 4.62
CA GLN A 357 11.73 12.59 4.25
C GLN A 357 10.58 11.80 3.63
N VAL A 358 9.36 12.34 3.74
CA VAL A 358 8.15 11.82 3.07
C VAL A 358 8.16 12.26 1.60
N PRO A 359 8.22 11.33 0.63
CA PRO A 359 7.99 11.64 -0.77
C PRO A 359 6.59 12.24 -0.99
N VAL A 360 6.51 13.28 -1.82
CA VAL A 360 5.27 14.04 -2.07
C VAL A 360 4.11 13.17 -2.55
N GLN A 361 4.40 12.14 -3.35
CA GLN A 361 3.39 11.21 -3.86
C GLN A 361 2.79 10.29 -2.78
N TRP A 362 3.35 10.25 -1.57
CA TRP A 362 2.78 9.51 -0.44
C TRP A 362 1.86 10.40 0.42
N VAL A 363 1.96 11.72 0.31
CA VAL A 363 1.08 12.65 1.03
C VAL A 363 -0.37 12.43 0.63
N ALA A 364 -0.66 12.35 -0.67
CA ALA A 364 -2.00 12.07 -1.16
C ALA A 364 -2.56 10.73 -0.67
N GLN A 365 -1.70 9.71 -0.61
CA GLN A 365 -2.07 8.39 -0.08
C GLN A 365 -2.53 8.50 1.38
N LEU A 366 -1.70 9.05 2.27
CA LEU A 366 -2.03 9.17 3.70
C LEU A 366 -3.26 10.06 3.94
N GLN A 367 -3.39 11.16 3.18
CA GLN A 367 -4.53 12.07 3.32
C GLN A 367 -5.84 11.39 2.90
N MET A 368 -5.82 10.55 1.86
CA MET A 368 -7.01 9.79 1.44
C MET A 368 -7.34 8.71 2.47
N GLU A 369 -6.34 8.02 3.01
CA GLU A 369 -6.51 7.02 4.07
C GLU A 369 -7.16 7.62 5.33
N MET A 370 -6.68 8.76 5.83
CA MET A 370 -7.32 9.48 6.94
C MET A 370 -8.75 9.91 6.62
N LEU A 371 -9.02 10.31 5.38
CA LEU A 371 -10.34 10.74 4.94
C LEU A 371 -11.35 9.58 4.92
N ALA A 372 -10.94 8.38 4.52
CA ALA A 372 -11.85 7.23 4.42
C ALA A 372 -11.94 6.41 5.70
N ALA A 373 -10.95 6.48 6.59
CA ALA A 373 -10.95 5.75 7.84
C ALA A 373 -12.22 6.06 8.67
N PRO A 374 -12.89 5.06 9.27
CA PRO A 374 -14.14 5.25 10.01
C PRO A 374 -14.03 6.28 11.16
N GLN A 375 -12.90 6.28 11.86
CA GLN A 375 -12.65 7.17 13.00
C GLN A 375 -12.23 8.59 12.58
N LYS A 376 -12.04 8.85 11.28
CA LYS A 376 -11.60 10.13 10.70
C LYS A 376 -10.44 10.76 11.48
N PRO A 377 -9.32 10.05 11.65
CA PRO A 377 -8.23 10.50 12.53
C PRO A 377 -7.65 11.84 12.06
N SER A 378 -7.16 12.62 13.02
CA SER A 378 -6.51 13.92 12.75
C SER A 378 -5.06 13.77 12.27
N SER A 379 -4.48 12.57 12.36
CA SER A 379 -3.15 12.27 11.85
C SER A 379 -3.00 10.82 11.39
N ALA A 380 -1.93 10.58 10.62
CA ALA A 380 -1.48 9.27 10.18
C ALA A 380 0.03 9.13 10.43
N LEU A 381 0.47 7.89 10.66
CA LEU A 381 1.86 7.51 10.81
C LEU A 381 2.36 6.86 9.52
N LEU A 382 3.42 7.40 8.93
CA LEU A 382 4.21 6.73 7.92
C LEU A 382 5.44 6.10 8.57
N VAL A 383 5.55 4.78 8.49
CA VAL A 383 6.70 4.02 8.99
C VAL A 383 7.60 3.65 7.83
N SER A 384 8.80 4.25 7.77
CA SER A 384 9.83 3.80 6.85
C SER A 384 10.77 2.84 7.55
N ARG A 385 10.91 1.60 7.04
CA ARG A 385 11.80 0.60 7.63
C ARG A 385 12.94 0.21 6.71
N SER A 386 14.13 0.07 7.28
CA SER A 386 15.24 -0.72 6.74
C SER A 386 15.45 -1.94 7.62
N ALA A 387 15.61 -3.11 7.00
CA ALA A 387 15.88 -4.35 7.74
C ALA A 387 17.23 -4.34 8.48
N THR A 388 18.16 -3.43 8.13
CA THR A 388 19.48 -3.35 8.78
C THR A 388 19.67 -2.11 9.65
N LYS A 389 18.85 -1.07 9.47
CA LYS A 389 19.05 0.27 10.06
C LYS A 389 17.82 0.80 10.81
N GLY A 390 16.89 -0.08 11.17
CA GLY A 390 15.72 0.27 11.99
C GLY A 390 14.62 1.01 11.22
N ILE A 391 13.87 1.85 11.95
CA ILE A 391 12.69 2.57 11.43
C ILE A 391 12.84 4.08 11.59
N THR A 392 12.26 4.83 10.66
CA THR A 392 11.93 6.26 10.80
C THR A 392 10.42 6.41 10.78
N LEU A 393 9.89 7.22 11.69
CA LEU A 393 8.47 7.50 11.81
C LEU A 393 8.19 8.95 11.41
N PHE A 394 7.19 9.15 10.57
CA PHE A 394 6.67 10.46 10.24
C PHE A 394 5.21 10.53 10.67
N ARG A 395 4.83 11.59 11.36
CA ARG A 395 3.43 11.90 11.64
C ARG A 395 2.94 12.96 10.65
N MET A 396 1.87 12.66 9.95
CA MET A 396 1.23 13.57 9.01
C MET A 396 -0.09 14.04 9.58
N VAL A 397 -0.28 15.35 9.69
CA VAL A 397 -1.55 15.94 10.13
C VAL A 397 -2.53 16.00 8.95
N LYS A 398 -3.80 15.74 9.23
CA LYS A 398 -4.90 15.89 8.28
C LYS A 398 -4.91 17.30 7.69
N ASN A 399 -5.08 17.41 6.38
CA ASN A 399 -5.26 18.68 5.68
C ASN A 399 -6.55 18.61 4.85
N GLU A 400 -7.60 19.22 5.38
CA GLU A 400 -8.95 19.16 4.83
C GLU A 400 -9.06 19.84 3.46
N GLU A 401 -8.38 20.97 3.27
CA GLU A 401 -8.38 21.66 1.98
C GLU A 401 -7.69 20.81 0.91
N PHE A 402 -6.58 20.16 1.27
CA PHE A 402 -5.91 19.24 0.36
C PHE A 402 -6.77 18.01 0.06
N GLN A 403 -7.47 17.46 1.05
CA GLN A 403 -8.43 16.37 0.86
C GLN A 403 -9.56 16.76 -0.10
N ARG A 404 -10.16 17.94 0.09
CA ARG A 404 -11.17 18.50 -0.80
C ARG A 404 -10.67 18.62 -2.24
N LEU A 405 -9.45 19.16 -2.42
CA LEU A 405 -8.82 19.27 -3.74
C LEU A 405 -8.55 17.89 -4.36
N MET A 406 -8.09 16.91 -3.59
CA MET A 406 -7.92 15.54 -4.10
C MET A 406 -9.24 14.97 -4.65
N LEU A 407 -10.34 15.11 -3.90
CA LEU A 407 -11.66 14.65 -4.36
C LEU A 407 -12.10 15.35 -5.65
N TYR A 408 -11.82 16.65 -5.79
CA TYR A 408 -12.10 17.40 -7.02
C TYR A 408 -11.36 16.82 -8.23
N PHE A 409 -10.06 16.53 -8.10
CA PHE A 409 -9.31 15.94 -9.21
C PHE A 409 -9.77 14.52 -9.54
N VAL A 410 -10.08 13.72 -8.51
CA VAL A 410 -10.58 12.36 -8.71
C VAL A 410 -11.96 12.34 -9.39
N SER A 411 -12.86 13.26 -9.04
CA SER A 411 -14.18 13.36 -9.68
C SER A 411 -14.06 13.71 -11.17
N ARG A 412 -13.13 14.60 -11.51
CA ARG A 412 -12.81 14.96 -12.90
C ARG A 412 -12.21 13.79 -13.67
N ALA A 413 -11.30 13.05 -13.04
CA ALA A 413 -10.71 11.87 -13.64
C ALA A 413 -11.78 10.82 -13.98
N ALA A 414 -12.72 10.55 -13.06
CA ALA A 414 -13.82 9.63 -13.30
C ALA A 414 -14.77 10.10 -14.41
N SER A 415 -15.04 11.40 -14.47
CA SER A 415 -15.97 12.00 -15.44
C SER A 415 -15.39 12.14 -16.85
N GLY A 416 -14.17 11.68 -17.11
CA GLY A 416 -13.52 11.76 -18.42
C GLY A 416 -13.10 13.16 -18.84
N HIS A 417 -13.06 14.12 -17.91
CA HIS A 417 -12.60 15.48 -18.18
C HIS A 417 -11.07 15.59 -18.08
N PHE A 418 -10.36 14.67 -18.75
CA PHE A 418 -8.92 14.72 -19.01
C PHE A 418 -8.62 15.53 -20.29
N ASP A 419 -9.40 16.57 -20.57
CA ASP A 419 -9.19 17.40 -21.74
C ASP A 419 -8.04 18.39 -21.45
N GLU A 420 -6.93 18.25 -22.19
CA GLU A 420 -5.67 19.01 -22.03
C GLU A 420 -5.88 20.53 -21.93
N ALA A 421 -6.94 21.04 -22.57
CA ALA A 421 -7.28 22.46 -22.60
C ALA A 421 -7.63 23.04 -21.22
N GLN A 422 -8.23 22.27 -20.32
CA GLN A 422 -8.68 22.78 -19.01
C GLN A 422 -7.66 22.57 -17.88
N GLN A 423 -6.79 21.57 -17.95
CA GLN A 423 -5.67 21.42 -17.00
C GLN A 423 -4.68 22.59 -17.11
N THR A 424 -4.44 23.06 -18.34
CA THR A 424 -3.53 24.18 -18.61
C THR A 424 -4.06 25.48 -18.01
N ALA A 425 -5.38 25.72 -18.03
CA ALA A 425 -6.01 26.92 -17.49
C ALA A 425 -5.90 27.05 -15.97
N PHE A 426 -5.94 25.94 -15.21
CA PHE A 426 -5.89 25.99 -13.74
C PHE A 426 -4.46 26.04 -13.18
N ILE A 427 -3.51 25.39 -13.85
CA ILE A 427 -2.07 25.52 -13.53
C ILE A 427 -1.61 26.95 -13.83
N THR A 428 -2.13 27.58 -14.87
CA THR A 428 -1.80 28.97 -15.20
C THR A 428 -2.43 29.97 -14.24
N ASP A 429 -3.67 29.76 -13.79
CA ASP A 429 -4.34 30.67 -12.83
C ASP A 429 -3.71 30.66 -11.42
N ASN A 430 -3.13 29.52 -11.00
CA ASN A 430 -2.34 29.44 -9.77
C ASN A 430 -0.83 29.68 -9.97
N SER A 431 -0.41 30.02 -11.19
CA SER A 431 0.96 30.43 -11.50
C SER A 431 1.14 31.95 -11.47
N THR A 432 0.68 32.62 -10.41
CA THR A 432 1.29 33.90 -10.03
C THR A 432 2.64 33.65 -9.36
N LEU A 433 3.53 32.88 -10.01
CA LEU A 433 4.94 32.88 -9.70
C LEU A 433 5.54 34.09 -10.43
N ASN A 434 6.19 35.00 -9.69
CA ASN A 434 6.95 36.06 -10.34
C ASN A 434 8.07 35.47 -11.20
N ALA A 435 8.66 36.28 -12.09
CA ALA A 435 9.69 35.90 -13.07
C ALA A 435 10.98 35.26 -12.50
N ARG A 436 11.04 34.96 -11.21
CA ARG A 436 12.13 34.26 -10.52
C ARG A 436 11.70 33.00 -9.76
N GLY A 437 10.47 32.50 -9.95
CA GLY A 437 10.05 31.19 -9.45
C GLY A 437 10.01 31.05 -7.92
N ARG A 438 9.75 32.14 -7.19
CA ARG A 438 9.46 32.06 -5.75
C ARG A 438 7.94 32.20 -5.52
N PRO A 439 7.34 31.40 -4.63
CA PRO A 439 5.95 31.60 -4.23
C PRO A 439 5.79 32.98 -3.58
N TYR A 440 4.66 33.64 -3.83
CA TYR A 440 4.25 34.81 -3.04
C TYR A 440 4.13 34.37 -1.57
N MET A 441 5.05 34.83 -0.72
CA MET A 441 4.69 35.14 0.66
C MET A 441 4.07 36.53 0.62
N THR A 442 2.74 36.60 0.53
CA THR A 442 2.02 37.82 0.90
C THR A 442 2.01 37.88 2.43
N SER A 443 2.78 38.81 2.99
CA SER A 443 2.49 39.31 4.33
C SER A 443 1.15 40.03 4.26
N LEU A 444 0.15 39.55 5.00
CA LEU A 444 -1.04 40.33 5.28
C LEU A 444 -0.68 41.37 6.37
N SER A 445 -0.16 42.52 5.95
CA SER A 445 -0.27 43.74 6.76
C SER A 445 -1.64 44.34 6.49
N HIS A 446 -2.55 44.24 7.46
CA HIS A 446 -3.71 45.13 7.52
C HIS A 446 -3.22 46.50 8.01
N SER A 447 -3.36 47.55 7.20
CA SER A 447 -3.54 48.91 7.72
C SER A 447 -4.93 49.38 7.35
N TRP A 448 -5.67 49.80 8.37
CA TRP A 448 -6.70 50.80 8.18
C TRP A 448 -6.02 52.16 8.27
N ALA A 449 -6.35 53.02 7.29
CA ALA A 449 -5.74 54.30 6.91
C ALA A 449 -4.40 54.22 6.19
#